data_AF-A0AAD5CRS9-F1
#
_entry.id   AF-A0AAD5CRS9-F1
#
_cell.length_a   1.000
_cell.length_b   1.000
_cell.length_c   1.000
_cell.angle_alpha   90.00
_cell.angle_beta   90.00
_cell.angle_gamma   90.00
#
_symmetry.space_group_name_H-M   'P 1'
#
loop_
_entity.id
_entity.type
_entity.pdbx_description
1 polymer ?
#
loop_
_entity_poly.entity_id
_entity_poly.type
_entity_poly.pdbx_seq_one_letter_code
_entity_poly.pdbx_strand_id
1 'polypeptide(L)'
;VYIVYLRHNDGNVKKTFEEIEESHVSYIFSVKKFEEGARSSLLYSYKHSINGFAALLTADEASQLSDMEEVVMVIPSHERQYSLHTTRSWEFSGLDEELKPNQLNREDLLFKSQYGKDVIVGMMDSGTCFSF
;
A
#
# COMPACT_ATOMS: atom_id res chain seq x y z
N VAL A 1 5.65 15.16 -0.99
CA VAL A 1 4.42 14.35 -1.18
C VAL A 1 3.93 13.90 0.18
N TYR A 2 2.63 13.90 0.41
CA TYR A 2 2.02 13.39 1.64
C TYR A 2 1.03 12.28 1.31
N ILE A 3 0.92 11.29 2.20
CA ILE A 3 -0.08 10.23 2.16
C ILE A 3 -1.09 10.53 3.26
N VAL A 4 -2.36 10.61 2.89
CA VAL A 4 -3.49 10.94 3.76
C VAL A 4 -4.35 9.69 3.92
N TYR A 5 -4.56 9.28 5.17
CA TYR A 5 -5.43 8.18 5.54
C TYR A 5 -6.77 8.73 6.03
N LEU A 6 -7.86 8.24 5.44
CA LEU A 6 -9.22 8.65 5.77
C LEU A 6 -9.90 7.57 6.59
N ARG A 7 -10.75 8.00 7.52
CA ARG A 7 -11.57 7.07 8.30
C ARG A 7 -12.50 6.31 7.38
N HIS A 8 -12.58 4.99 7.58
CA HIS A 8 -13.54 4.16 6.85
C HIS A 8 -14.94 4.45 7.41
N ASN A 9 -15.83 4.98 6.57
CA ASN A 9 -17.22 5.17 6.93
C ASN A 9 -18.01 3.96 6.43
N ASP A 10 -18.34 3.04 7.35
CA ASP A 10 -19.11 1.79 7.16
C ASP A 10 -20.59 2.00 6.76
N GLY A 11 -20.92 3.15 6.16
CA GLY A 11 -22.21 3.29 5.50
C GLY A 11 -22.26 2.27 4.35
N ASN A 12 -23.23 1.36 4.37
CA ASN A 12 -23.47 0.25 3.43
C ASN A 12 -23.58 0.60 1.92
N VAL A 13 -23.08 1.76 1.49
CA VAL A 13 -23.08 2.25 0.12
C VAL A 13 -21.70 1.99 -0.49
N LYS A 14 -21.64 1.01 -1.41
CA LYS A 14 -20.47 0.84 -2.28
C LYS A 14 -20.36 2.07 -3.18
N LYS A 15 -19.31 2.87 -2.96
CA LYS A 15 -18.96 3.98 -3.85
C LYS A 15 -18.26 3.46 -5.11
N THR A 16 -18.51 4.10 -6.25
CA THR A 16 -17.75 3.87 -7.48
C THR A 16 -16.34 4.44 -7.35
N PHE A 17 -15.44 4.02 -8.25
CA PHE A 17 -14.07 4.54 -8.27
C PHE A 17 -13.99 6.05 -8.56
N GLU A 18 -14.95 6.58 -9.31
CA GLU A 18 -15.08 7.99 -9.64
C GLU A 18 -15.55 8.78 -8.42
N GLU A 19 -16.54 8.28 -7.68
CA GLU A 19 -17.04 8.90 -6.45
C GLU A 19 -15.96 8.97 -5.36
N ILE A 20 -15.11 7.93 -5.25
CA ILE A 20 -13.96 7.93 -4.34
C ILE A 20 -12.95 9.01 -4.74
N GLU A 21 -12.64 9.11 -6.03
CA GLU A 21 -11.66 10.06 -6.52
C GLU A 21 -12.13 11.51 -6.40
N GLU A 22 -13.39 11.81 -6.74
CA GLU A 22 -14.00 13.12 -6.51
C GLU A 22 -14.05 13.46 -5.02
N SER A 23 -14.32 12.48 -4.16
CA SER A 23 -14.23 12.67 -2.71
C SER A 23 -12.81 12.99 -2.25
N HIS A 24 -11.77 12.42 -2.86
CA HIS A 24 -10.38 12.77 -2.52
C HIS A 24 -10.00 14.17 -3.00
N VAL A 25 -10.44 14.56 -4.20
CA VAL A 25 -10.23 15.92 -4.73
C VAL A 25 -10.89 16.96 -3.82
N SER A 26 -12.08 16.68 -3.28
CA SER A 26 -12.76 17.62 -2.38
C SER A 26 -12.00 17.87 -1.07
N TYR A 27 -11.35 16.85 -0.49
CA TYR A 27 -10.45 17.04 0.66
C TYR A 27 -9.28 17.95 0.29
N ILE A 28 -8.63 17.74 -0.85
CA ILE A 28 -7.51 18.60 -1.28
C ILE A 28 -7.99 20.03 -1.55
N PHE A 29 -9.17 20.18 -2.16
CA PHE A 29 -9.76 21.48 -2.45
C PHE A 29 -10.02 22.31 -1.19
N SER A 30 -10.43 21.66 -0.09
CA SER A 30 -10.70 22.32 1.19
C SER A 30 -9.49 23.07 1.76
N VAL A 31 -8.26 22.63 1.43
CA VAL A 31 -7.01 23.29 1.87
C VAL A 31 -6.36 24.16 0.79
N LYS A 32 -6.44 23.77 -0.49
CA LYS A 32 -5.79 24.52 -1.59
C LYS A 32 -6.59 25.71 -2.12
N LYS A 33 -7.89 25.78 -1.85
CA LYS A 33 -8.81 26.89 -2.23
C LYS A 33 -8.87 27.19 -3.74
N PHE A 34 -8.28 26.35 -4.61
CA PHE A 34 -8.29 26.47 -6.06
C PHE A 34 -8.50 25.09 -6.69
N GLU A 35 -9.52 24.96 -7.54
CA GLU A 35 -10.02 23.66 -8.03
C GLU A 35 -9.02 22.96 -8.96
N GLU A 36 -8.47 23.71 -9.92
CA GLU A 36 -7.44 23.22 -10.84
C GLU A 36 -6.16 22.80 -10.09
N GLY A 37 -5.84 23.51 -9.00
CA GLY A 37 -4.73 23.18 -8.10
C GLY A 37 -4.98 21.89 -7.30
N ALA A 38 -6.23 21.62 -6.93
CA ALA A 38 -6.58 20.42 -6.17
C ALA A 38 -6.45 19.15 -7.03
N ARG A 39 -7.03 19.15 -8.24
CA ARG A 39 -6.94 17.99 -9.16
C ARG A 39 -5.50 17.72 -9.59
N SER A 40 -4.72 18.76 -9.90
CA SER A 40 -3.31 18.60 -10.29
C SER A 40 -2.40 18.16 -9.14
N SER A 41 -2.82 18.36 -7.88
CA SER A 41 -2.04 17.94 -6.71
C SER A 41 -2.32 16.50 -6.30
N LEU A 42 -3.40 15.87 -6.76
CA LEU A 42 -3.70 14.48 -6.50
C LEU A 42 -2.74 13.59 -7.32
N LEU A 43 -1.89 12.82 -6.64
CA LEU A 43 -0.95 11.91 -7.30
C LEU A 43 -1.49 10.50 -7.40
N TYR A 44 -2.18 10.04 -6.35
CA TYR A 44 -2.75 8.70 -6.32
C TYR A 44 -3.97 8.65 -5.41
N SER A 45 -4.98 7.91 -5.85
CA SER A 45 -6.19 7.64 -5.07
C SER A 45 -6.21 6.15 -4.71
N TYR A 46 -6.11 5.81 -3.43
CA TYR A 46 -6.23 4.42 -2.98
C TYR A 46 -7.71 4.03 -2.98
N LYS A 47 -8.06 3.00 -3.76
CA LYS A 47 -9.46 2.63 -4.05
C LYS A 47 -9.89 1.26 -3.51
N HIS A 48 -8.95 0.48 -2.99
CA HIS A 48 -9.17 -0.93 -2.64
C HIS A 48 -8.88 -1.21 -1.17
N SER A 49 -7.59 -1.38 -0.83
CA SER A 49 -7.15 -1.90 0.47
C SER A 49 -6.99 -0.82 1.54
N ILE A 50 -6.87 0.44 1.13
CA ILE A 50 -6.66 1.59 2.00
C ILE A 50 -7.65 2.66 1.56
N ASN A 51 -8.31 3.29 2.54
CA ASN A 51 -9.10 4.49 2.30
C ASN A 51 -8.19 5.72 2.48
N GLY A 52 -7.89 6.41 1.38
CA GLY A 52 -6.96 7.53 1.41
C GLY A 52 -6.40 7.90 0.05
N PHE A 53 -5.49 8.88 0.04
CA PHE A 53 -4.88 9.40 -1.18
C PHE A 53 -3.46 9.91 -0.93
N ALA A 54 -2.66 10.02 -1.99
CA ALA A 54 -1.36 10.67 -2.00
C ALA A 54 -1.44 11.97 -2.79
N ALA A 55 -0.93 13.06 -2.24
CA ALA A 55 -1.01 14.38 -2.84
C ALA A 55 0.24 15.25 -2.63
N LEU A 56 0.42 16.22 -3.52
CA LEU A 56 1.39 17.31 -3.40
C LEU A 56 0.81 18.42 -2.52
N LEU A 57 1.18 18.37 -1.25
CA LEU A 57 0.75 19.32 -0.24
C LEU A 57 1.95 20.06 0.34
N THR A 58 1.76 21.32 0.71
CA THR A 58 2.68 22.05 1.59
C THR A 58 2.56 21.53 3.03
N ALA A 59 3.54 21.85 3.89
CA ALA A 59 3.45 21.46 5.31
C ALA A 59 2.22 22.08 6.00
N ASP A 60 1.86 23.32 5.66
CA ASP A 60 0.70 24.00 6.22
C ASP A 60 -0.63 23.39 5.73
N GLU A 61 -0.71 23.01 4.45
CA GLU A 61 -1.87 22.29 3.89
C GLU A 61 -2.02 20.91 4.52
N ALA A 62 -0.92 20.18 4.73
CA ALA A 62 -0.91 18.89 5.39
C ALA A 62 -1.35 18.99 6.86
N SER A 63 -0.92 20.04 7.57
CA SER A 63 -1.35 20.31 8.95
C SER A 63 -2.84 20.62 9.03
N GLN A 64 -3.37 21.42 8.09
CA GLN A 64 -4.81 21.71 8.03
C GLN A 64 -5.64 20.44 7.77
N LEU A 65 -5.15 19.54 6.91
CA LEU A 65 -5.82 18.24 6.70
C LEU A 65 -5.76 17.35 7.94
N SER A 66 -4.67 17.35 8.71
CA SER A 66 -4.57 16.54 9.93
C SER A 66 -5.54 16.96 11.03
N ASP A 67 -6.06 18.19 10.97
CA ASP A 67 -7.04 18.70 11.94
C ASP A 67 -8.49 18.30 11.61
N MET A 68 -8.75 17.69 10.45
CA MET A 68 -10.09 17.24 10.05
C MET A 68 -10.48 15.93 10.74
N GLU A 69 -11.73 15.85 11.22
CA GLU A 69 -12.22 14.70 12.01
C GLU A 69 -12.19 13.37 11.21
N GLU A 70 -12.39 13.46 9.90
CA GLU A 70 -12.40 12.33 8.97
C GLU A 70 -10.98 11.87 8.59
N VAL A 71 -9.96 12.67 8.85
CA VAL A 71 -8.56 12.35 8.56
C VAL A 71 -7.96 11.63 9.77
N VAL A 72 -7.51 10.40 9.55
CA VAL A 72 -6.89 9.59 10.60
C VAL A 72 -5.41 9.92 10.74
N MET A 73 -4.72 10.11 9.62
CA MET A 73 -3.28 10.33 9.62
C MET A 73 -2.84 11.02 8.34
N VAL A 74 -1.93 11.98 8.46
CA VAL A 74 -1.21 12.60 7.34
C VAL A 74 0.28 12.36 7.56
N ILE A 75 0.92 11.61 6.66
CA ILE A 75 2.35 11.32 6.75
C ILE A 75 3.09 11.86 5.54
N PRO A 76 4.27 12.46 5.72
CA PRO A 76 5.14 12.74 4.58
C PRO A 76 5.54 11.42 3.94
N SER A 77 5.35 11.30 2.63
CA SER A 77 5.97 10.23 1.86
C SER A 77 7.46 10.53 1.82
N HIS A 78 8.21 9.86 2.68
CA HIS A 78 9.66 9.93 2.62
C HIS A 78 10.12 9.25 1.33
N GLU A 79 10.99 9.93 0.58
CA GLU A 79 11.90 9.29 -0.37
C GLU A 79 12.89 8.43 0.43
N ARG A 80 12.42 7.40 1.12
CA ARG A 80 13.30 6.30 1.42
C ARG A 80 13.62 5.70 0.06
N GLN A 81 14.84 5.92 -0.39
CA GLN A 81 15.51 4.98 -1.26
C GLN A 81 15.33 3.62 -0.59
N TYR A 82 14.31 2.87 -1.01
CA TYR A 82 14.23 1.47 -0.67
C TYR A 82 15.42 0.85 -1.40
N SER A 83 16.50 0.57 -0.66
CA SER A 83 17.52 -0.33 -1.18
C SER A 83 16.83 -1.66 -1.43
N LEU A 84 16.76 -2.03 -2.70
CA LEU A 84 16.07 -3.24 -3.13
C LEU A 84 16.83 -4.42 -2.52
N HIS A 85 16.23 -5.09 -1.55
CA HIS A 85 16.80 -6.25 -0.89
C HIS A 85 16.20 -7.53 -1.49
N THR A 86 17.10 -8.33 -2.06
CA THR A 86 16.98 -9.69 -2.64
C THR A 86 15.73 -10.06 -3.42
N THR A 87 15.91 -10.26 -4.73
CA THR A 87 15.02 -11.07 -5.57
C THR A 87 15.19 -12.56 -5.25
N ARG A 88 14.08 -13.31 -5.33
CA ARG A 88 14.01 -14.78 -5.18
C ARG A 88 14.06 -15.26 -3.73
N SER A 89 13.41 -14.51 -2.84
CA SER A 89 13.30 -14.87 -1.42
C SER A 89 12.70 -16.27 -1.18
N TRP A 90 11.90 -16.78 -2.13
CA TRP A 90 11.35 -18.14 -2.11
C TRP A 90 12.40 -19.22 -2.40
N GLU A 91 13.29 -18.98 -3.38
CA GLU A 91 14.46 -19.85 -3.64
C GLU A 91 15.43 -19.84 -2.46
N PHE A 92 15.67 -18.67 -1.84
CA PHE A 92 16.51 -18.53 -0.65
C PHE A 92 15.96 -19.31 0.55
N SER A 93 14.63 -19.34 0.72
CA SER A 93 13.95 -20.11 1.76
C SER A 93 13.87 -21.62 1.45
N GLY A 94 14.38 -22.06 0.29
CA GLY A 94 14.31 -23.45 -0.15
C GLY A 94 12.89 -23.93 -0.47
N LEU A 95 12.00 -23.01 -0.82
CA LEU A 95 10.58 -23.28 -1.10
C LEU A 95 10.26 -23.36 -2.60
N ASP A 96 11.29 -23.48 -3.45
CA ASP A 96 11.17 -23.57 -4.91
C ASP A 96 10.11 -24.59 -5.36
N GLU A 97 9.26 -24.19 -6.31
CA GLU A 97 8.18 -25.01 -6.88
C GLU A 97 8.70 -26.27 -7.60
N GLU A 98 10.00 -26.35 -7.91
CA GLU A 98 10.62 -27.54 -8.52
C GLU A 98 10.86 -28.74 -7.57
N LEU A 99 10.24 -28.76 -6.38
CA LEU A 99 10.22 -29.96 -5.55
C LEU A 99 9.35 -31.05 -6.19
N LYS A 100 9.96 -31.79 -7.12
CA LYS A 100 9.37 -32.98 -7.74
C LYS A 100 8.94 -33.93 -6.61
N PRO A 101 7.69 -34.43 -6.62
CA PRO A 101 7.13 -35.25 -5.52
C PRO A 101 7.94 -36.54 -5.23
N ASN A 102 8.87 -36.91 -6.11
CA ASN A 102 9.73 -38.07 -5.98
C ASN A 102 11.08 -37.78 -5.30
N GLN A 103 11.35 -36.55 -4.87
CA GLN A 103 12.58 -36.15 -4.15
C GLN A 103 12.36 -35.76 -2.68
N LEU A 104 11.10 -35.74 -2.22
CA LEU A 104 10.77 -35.36 -0.85
C LEU A 104 10.98 -36.55 0.10
N ASN A 105 11.96 -36.43 1.00
CA ASN A 105 12.14 -37.38 2.09
C ASN A 105 11.16 -37.03 3.22
N ARG A 106 10.63 -38.03 3.95
CA ARG A 106 9.76 -37.79 5.13
C ARG A 106 10.42 -36.96 6.24
N GLU A 107 11.73 -36.76 6.14
CA GLU A 107 12.55 -35.92 7.02
C GLU A 107 12.44 -34.42 6.71
N ASP A 108 11.88 -34.04 5.55
CA ASP A 108 11.81 -32.67 5.08
C ASP A 108 10.93 -31.79 5.96
N LEU A 109 11.38 -30.56 6.18
CA LEU A 109 10.75 -29.61 7.08
C LEU A 109 9.31 -29.29 6.67
N LEU A 110 9.01 -29.23 5.37
CA LEU A 110 7.66 -29.02 4.85
C LEU A 110 6.71 -30.16 5.22
N PHE A 111 7.18 -31.41 5.19
CA PHE A 111 6.36 -32.55 5.59
C PHE A 111 6.17 -32.58 7.10
N LYS A 112 7.23 -32.34 7.88
CA LYS A 112 7.20 -32.25 9.35
C LYS A 112 6.31 -31.11 9.85
N SER A 113 6.23 -30.00 9.11
CA SER A 113 5.40 -28.83 9.44
C SER A 113 3.97 -28.92 8.89
N GLN A 114 3.56 -30.05 8.30
CA GLN A 114 2.28 -30.19 7.60
C GLN A 114 2.04 -29.09 6.56
N TYR A 115 3.09 -28.70 5.84
CA TYR A 115 3.08 -27.64 4.83
C TYR A 115 2.59 -26.28 5.37
N GLY A 116 2.73 -26.04 6.69
CA GLY A 116 2.28 -24.79 7.31
C GLY A 116 0.76 -24.71 7.51
N LYS A 117 0.08 -25.85 7.70
CA LYS A 117 -1.36 -25.87 8.00
C LYS A 117 -1.71 -24.87 9.12
N ASP A 118 -2.71 -24.03 8.85
CA ASP A 118 -3.21 -22.97 9.73
C ASP A 118 -2.20 -21.84 10.07
N VAL A 119 -1.09 -21.74 9.31
CA VAL A 119 -0.08 -20.69 9.47
C VAL A 119 0.08 -19.92 8.15
N ILE A 120 -0.04 -18.59 8.23
CA ILE A 120 0.25 -17.71 7.09
C ILE A 120 1.59 -17.02 7.35
N VAL A 121 2.58 -17.29 6.49
CA VAL A 121 3.87 -16.58 6.49
C VAL A 121 3.86 -15.60 5.32
N GLY A 122 3.71 -14.31 5.64
CA GLY A 122 3.82 -13.25 4.65
C GLY A 122 5.27 -12.86 4.41
N MET A 123 5.74 -12.96 3.17
CA MET A 123 7.03 -12.44 2.75
C MET A 123 6.82 -11.31 1.75
N MET A 124 7.39 -10.13 2.04
CA MET A 124 7.32 -8.95 1.19
C MET A 124 8.67 -8.76 0.51
N ASP A 125 8.78 -9.21 -0.74
CA ASP A 125 9.94 -8.96 -1.60
C ASP A 125 9.77 -7.58 -2.27
N SER A 126 10.84 -6.76 -2.25
CA SER A 126 10.81 -5.40 -2.78
C SER A 126 11.25 -5.30 -4.26
N GLY A 127 11.79 -6.40 -4.83
CA GLY A 127 12.13 -6.55 -6.25
C GLY A 127 13.27 -5.66 -6.77
N THR A 128 14.31 -6.22 -7.39
CA THR A 128 15.35 -5.48 -8.14
C THR A 128 15.05 -5.47 -9.64
N CYS A 129 15.14 -4.30 -10.28
CA CYS A 129 15.19 -4.18 -11.74
C CYS A 129 16.67 -4.00 -12.16
N PHE A 130 17.26 -5.01 -12.81
CA PHE A 130 18.53 -4.84 -13.52
C PHE A 130 18.23 -4.37 -14.94
N SER A 131 18.53 -3.11 -15.25
CA SER A 131 18.64 -2.69 -16.65
C SER A 131 20.04 -3.05 -17.12
N PHE A 132 20.11 -3.90 -18.15
CA PHE A 132 21.33 -4.11 -18.93
C PHE A 132 21.50 -3.00 -19.96
#